data_AF-A0A932V9F4-F1
#
_entry.id   AF-A0A932V9F4-F1
#
_cell.length_a   1.000
_cell.length_b   1.000
_cell.length_c   1.000
_cell.angle_alpha   90.00
_cell.angle_beta   90.00
_cell.angle_gamma   90.00
#
_symmetry.space_group_name_H-M   'P 1'
#
loop_
_entity.id
_entity.type
_entity.pdbx_description
1 polymer ?
#
loop_
_entity_poly.entity_id
_entity_poly.type
_entity_poly.pdbx_seq_one_letter_code
_entity_poly.pdbx_strand_id
1 'polypeptide(L)'
;WGIYTSPQVQEQLVHNLEHGGIVIQYKNLSAAEIQRLNDLVKRDSHHMLLAPYPALPSDVKIAVTAWTVLLNCTGVDEEIIAAFIELFRDQGPETVP
;
A
#
# COMPACT_ATOMS: atom_id res chain seq x y z
N TRP A 1 -5.31 -9.62 1.42
CA TRP A 1 -5.46 -8.61 0.34
C TRP A 1 -6.80 -7.91 0.45
N GLY A 2 -6.90 -6.65 0.01
CA GLY A 2 -8.16 -5.92 -0.04
C GLY A 2 -8.05 -4.45 0.35
N ILE A 3 -9.17 -3.73 0.23
CA ILE A 3 -9.30 -2.34 0.64
C ILE A 3 -10.08 -2.28 1.96
N TYR A 4 -9.51 -1.62 2.95
CA TYR A 4 -10.05 -1.51 4.30
C TYR A 4 -10.25 -0.05 4.70
N THR A 5 -11.31 0.21 5.45
CA THR A 5 -11.62 1.52 6.02
C THR A 5 -11.19 1.63 7.50
N SER A 6 -10.64 0.56 8.06
CA SER A 6 -10.08 0.50 9.41
C SER A 6 -8.62 0.04 9.38
N PRO A 7 -7.79 0.45 10.38
CA PRO A 7 -6.41 0.01 10.47
C PRO A 7 -6.32 -1.51 10.58
N GLN A 8 -5.28 -2.08 9.98
CA GLN A 8 -5.00 -3.51 10.02
C GLN A 8 -3.84 -3.83 10.98
N VAL A 9 -3.86 -5.05 11.49
CA VAL A 9 -2.80 -5.61 12.35
C VAL A 9 -1.51 -5.73 11.54
N GLN A 10 -0.40 -5.18 12.02
CA GLN A 10 0.82 -5.04 11.22
C GLN A 10 1.45 -6.40 10.86
N GLU A 11 1.33 -7.39 11.74
CA GLU A 11 1.80 -8.75 11.53
C GLU A 11 1.12 -9.41 10.32
N GLN A 12 -0.18 -9.15 10.10
CA GLN A 12 -0.89 -9.62 8.90
C GLN A 12 -0.38 -8.92 7.64
N LEU A 13 0.02 -7.65 7.76
CA LEU A 13 0.60 -6.91 6.64
C LEU A 13 1.99 -7.44 6.29
N VAL A 14 2.81 -7.82 7.28
CA VAL A 14 4.12 -8.46 7.04
C VAL A 14 3.96 -9.75 6.26
N HIS A 15 2.99 -10.59 6.63
CA HIS A 15 2.69 -11.82 5.88
C HIS A 15 2.27 -11.54 4.42
N ASN A 16 1.44 -10.51 4.19
CA ASN A 16 1.14 -10.08 2.83
C ASN A 16 2.42 -9.64 2.08
N LEU A 17 3.30 -8.88 2.72
CA LEU A 17 4.56 -8.46 2.09
C LEU A 17 5.47 -9.67 1.78
N GLU A 18 5.50 -10.68 2.64
CA GLU A 18 6.24 -11.94 2.45
C GLU A 18 5.81 -12.66 1.17
N HIS A 19 4.51 -12.61 0.86
CA HIS A 19 3.94 -13.14 -0.38
C HIS A 19 4.10 -12.23 -1.61
N GLY A 20 4.93 -11.18 -1.54
CA GLY A 20 5.15 -10.25 -2.67
C GLY A 20 4.07 -9.17 -2.80
N GLY A 21 3.33 -8.93 -1.72
CA GLY A 21 2.30 -7.91 -1.65
C GLY A 21 2.80 -6.47 -1.74
N ILE A 22 1.88 -5.60 -2.16
CA ILE A 22 1.99 -4.16 -1.93
C ILE A 22 0.98 -3.74 -0.86
N VAL A 23 1.49 -3.10 0.18
CA VAL A 23 0.69 -2.52 1.26
C VAL A 23 0.73 -1.00 1.14
N ILE A 24 -0.41 -0.40 0.81
CA ILE A 24 -0.60 1.05 0.80
C ILE A 24 -1.28 1.46 2.11
N GLN A 25 -0.57 2.21 2.92
CA GLN A 25 -1.09 2.80 4.16
C GLN A 25 -1.24 4.32 3.99
N TYR A 26 -2.31 4.90 4.54
CA TYR A 26 -2.55 6.35 4.42
C TYR A 26 -3.04 7.00 5.71
N LYS A 27 -2.87 8.32 5.82
CA LYS A 27 -3.29 9.14 6.95
C LYS A 27 -3.70 10.54 6.49
N ASN A 28 -4.75 11.09 7.10
CA ASN A 28 -5.21 12.48 6.91
C ASN A 28 -5.42 12.87 5.42
N LEU A 29 -5.96 11.95 4.64
CA LEU A 29 -6.37 12.20 3.26
C LEU A 29 -7.83 12.63 3.20
N SER A 30 -8.16 13.50 2.25
CA SER A 30 -9.54 13.83 1.90
C SER A 30 -10.27 12.62 1.28
N ALA A 31 -11.60 12.65 1.26
CA ALA A 31 -12.39 11.61 0.62
C ALA A 31 -12.05 11.44 -0.87
N ALA A 32 -11.74 12.53 -1.58
CA ALA A 32 -11.34 12.50 -2.98
C ALA A 32 -9.97 11.82 -3.17
N GLU A 33 -9.00 12.09 -2.28
CA GLU A 33 -7.69 11.42 -2.31
C GLU A 33 -7.81 9.92 -2.00
N ILE A 34 -8.63 9.56 -1.01
CA ILE A 34 -8.90 8.14 -0.69
C ILE A 34 -9.56 7.46 -1.89
N GLN A 35 -10.49 8.12 -2.58
CA GLN A 35 -11.14 7.57 -3.77
C GLN A 35 -10.12 7.32 -4.89
N ARG A 36 -9.19 8.25 -5.12
CA ARG A 36 -8.11 8.06 -6.11
C ARG A 36 -7.24 6.83 -5.79
N LEU A 37 -6.87 6.63 -4.53
CA LEU A 37 -6.14 5.41 -4.12
C LEU A 37 -6.98 4.14 -4.29
N ASN A 38 -8.27 4.20 -3.96
CA ASN A 38 -9.19 3.09 -4.17
C ASN A 38 -9.25 2.71 -5.65
N ASP A 39 -9.39 3.71 -6.53
CA ASP A 39 -9.49 3.49 -7.97
C ASP A 39 -8.19 2.91 -8.52
N LEU A 40 -7.03 3.42 -8.07
CA LEU A 40 -5.72 2.87 -8.44
C LEU A 40 -5.61 1.39 -8.06
N VAL A 41 -5.96 1.02 -6.83
CA VAL A 41 -5.91 -0.38 -6.35
C VAL A 41 -6.94 -1.27 -7.05
N LYS A 42 -8.10 -0.72 -7.44
CA LYS A 42 -9.14 -1.49 -8.15
C LYS A 42 -8.82 -1.76 -9.62
N ARG A 43 -7.92 -0.99 -10.25
CA ARG A 43 -7.45 -1.27 -11.62
C ARG A 43 -6.85 -2.67 -11.73
N ASP A 44 -6.10 -3.07 -10.70
CA ASP A 44 -5.57 -4.42 -10.53
C ASP A 44 -5.40 -4.71 -9.04
N SER A 45 -6.33 -5.46 -8.46
CA SER A 45 -6.35 -5.77 -7.03
C SER A 45 -5.43 -6.94 -6.64
N HIS A 46 -4.74 -7.57 -7.60
CA HIS A 46 -3.87 -8.69 -7.32
C HIS A 46 -2.73 -8.26 -6.38
N HIS A 47 -2.60 -8.97 -5.25
CA HIS A 47 -1.58 -8.72 -4.23
C HIS A 47 -1.53 -7.29 -3.68
N MET A 48 -2.68 -6.60 -3.70
CA MET A 48 -2.82 -5.24 -3.17
C MET A 48 -3.52 -5.23 -1.82
N LEU A 49 -3.05 -4.37 -0.92
CA LEU A 49 -3.76 -3.96 0.29
C LEU A 49 -3.76 -2.45 0.43
N LEU A 50 -4.91 -1.88 0.78
CA LEU A 50 -5.06 -0.46 1.12
C LEU A 50 -5.74 -0.33 2.48
N ALA A 51 -5.13 0.37 3.42
CA ALA A 51 -5.73 0.61 4.74
C ALA A 51 -5.27 1.93 5.37
N PRO A 52 -6.06 2.57 6.24
CA PRO A 52 -5.59 3.71 7.01
C PRO A 52 -4.54 3.27 8.05
N TYR A 53 -3.55 4.13 8.32
CA TYR A 53 -2.57 3.94 9.39
C TYR A 53 -2.28 5.26 10.12
N PRO A 54 -3.03 5.57 11.22
CA PRO A 54 -2.89 6.82 11.95
C PRO A 54 -1.52 7.08 12.57
N ALA A 55 -0.71 6.04 12.74
CA ALA A 55 0.63 6.11 13.31
C ALA A 55 1.73 6.51 12.29
N LEU A 56 1.37 6.78 11.02
CA LEU A 56 2.32 7.35 10.06
C LEU A 56 2.96 8.64 10.61
N PRO A 57 4.26 8.88 10.33
CA PRO A 57 4.95 10.13 10.64
C PRO A 57 4.16 11.35 10.17
N SER A 58 4.32 12.50 10.85
CA SER A 58 3.52 13.70 10.58
C SER A 58 3.71 14.27 9.18
N ASP A 59 4.89 14.05 8.58
CA ASP A 59 5.28 14.46 7.24
C ASP A 59 4.92 13.44 6.16
N VAL A 60 4.43 12.25 6.54
CA VAL A 60 4.05 11.18 5.61
C VAL A 60 2.53 11.03 5.58
N LYS A 61 1.94 11.20 4.40
CA LYS A 61 0.50 10.96 4.20
C LYS A 61 0.19 9.58 3.64
N ILE A 62 1.12 9.01 2.88
CA ILE A 62 1.00 7.70 2.26
C ILE A 62 2.33 6.97 2.40
N ALA A 63 2.29 5.72 2.84
CA ALA A 63 3.40 4.79 2.76
C ALA A 63 3.01 3.64 1.83
N VAL A 64 3.83 3.36 0.83
CA VAL A 64 3.70 2.20 -0.05
C VAL A 64 4.85 1.26 0.28
N THR A 65 4.51 0.08 0.76
CA THR A 65 5.48 -0.90 1.24
C THR A 65 5.42 -2.13 0.36
N ALA A 66 6.59 -2.57 -0.10
CA ALA A 66 6.85 -3.91 -0.61
C ALA A 66 7.85 -4.61 0.31
N TRP A 67 8.19 -5.87 0.05
CA TRP A 67 9.16 -6.57 0.89
C TRP A 67 10.49 -5.81 0.95
N THR A 68 10.89 -5.37 2.15
CA THR A 68 12.11 -4.57 2.42
C THR A 68 12.24 -3.23 1.69
N VAL A 69 11.18 -2.75 1.02
CA VAL A 69 11.20 -1.49 0.25
C VAL A 69 10.05 -0.60 0.70
N LEU A 70 10.36 0.68 0.90
CA LEU A 70 9.41 1.69 1.37
C LEU A 70 9.44 2.93 0.48
N LEU A 71 8.27 3.38 0.05
CA LEU A 71 8.04 4.67 -0.58
C LEU A 71 7.13 5.51 0.32
N ASN A 72 7.60 6.70 0.72
CA ASN A 72 6.80 7.67 1.48
C ASN A 72 6.38 8.82 0.57
N CYS A 73 5.11 9.19 0.63
CA CYS A 73 4.56 10.32 -0.11
C CYS A 73 3.86 11.31 0.83
N THR A 74 3.97 12.60 0.50
CA THR A 74 3.28 13.71 1.18
C THR A 74 1.86 13.95 0.65
N GLY A 75 1.44 13.21 -0.40
CA GLY A 75 0.14 13.28 -1.05
C GLY A 75 -0.04 12.16 -2.09
N VAL A 76 -1.19 12.13 -2.77
CA VAL A 76 -1.51 11.11 -3.79
C VAL A 76 -0.81 11.43 -5.11
N ASP A 77 0.31 10.73 -5.34
CA ASP A 77 1.03 10.69 -6.61
C ASP A 77 0.79 9.33 -7.29
N GLU A 78 -0.22 9.26 -8.16
CA GLU A 78 -0.61 8.00 -8.81
C GLU A 78 0.48 7.45 -9.74
N GLU A 79 1.29 8.31 -10.34
CA GLU A 79 2.34 7.90 -11.28
C GLU A 79 3.48 7.19 -10.54
N ILE A 80 3.99 7.81 -9.47
CA ILE A 80 5.05 7.21 -8.65
C ILE A 80 4.54 5.94 -7.96
N ILE A 81 3.32 5.94 -7.44
CA ILE A 81 2.74 4.77 -6.78
C ILE A 81 2.55 3.62 -7.79
N ALA A 82 2.06 3.90 -9.00
CA ALA A 82 1.93 2.89 -10.04
C ALA A 82 3.28 2.29 -10.45
N ALA A 83 4.30 3.13 -10.65
CA ALA A 83 5.65 2.68 -10.97
C ALA A 83 6.25 1.81 -9.85
N PHE A 84 5.99 2.14 -8.58
CA PHE A 84 6.39 1.32 -7.44
C PHE A 84 5.72 -0.05 -7.46
N ILE A 85 4.41 -0.09 -7.70
CA ILE A 85 3.65 -1.35 -7.78
C ILE A 85 4.22 -2.24 -8.88
N GLU A 86 4.46 -1.68 -10.07
CA GLU A 86 5.02 -2.42 -11.20
C GLU A 86 6.40 -3.02 -10.88
N LEU A 87 7.26 -2.25 -10.19
CA LEU A 87 8.63 -2.66 -9.92
C LEU A 87 8.75 -3.72 -8.82
N PHE A 88 7.88 -3.69 -7.81
CA PHE A 88 8.07 -4.47 -6.58
C PHE A 88 6.98 -5.50 -6.26
N ARG A 89 5.84 -5.47 -6.95
CA ARG A 89 4.82 -6.50 -6.74
C ARG A 89 5.37 -7.87 -7.16
N ASP A 90 4.99 -8.90 -6.42
CA ASP A 90 5.45 -10.29 -6.59
C ASP A 90 6.95 -10.50 -6.34
N GLN A 91 7.64 -9.52 -5.75
CA GLN A 91 9.06 -9.61 -5.36
C GLN A 91 9.22 -9.96 -3.87
N GLY A 92 8.38 -10.88 -3.36
CA GLY A 92 8.47 -11.39 -2.00
C GLY A 92 9.56 -12.46 -1.84
N PRO A 93 10.04 -12.74 -0.62
CA PRO A 93 11.04 -13.76 -0.34
C PRO A 93 10.48 -15.18 -0.49
N GLU A 94 9.18 -15.37 -0.31
CA GLU A 94 8.57 -16.69 -0.43
C GLU A 94 8.35 -17.05 -1.88
N THR A 95 8.93 -18.19 -2.28
CA THR A 95 8.61 -18.80 -3.56
C THR A 95 7.36 -19.65 -3.37
N VAL A 96 6.21 -19.13 -3.80
CA VAL A 96 4.97 -19.91 -3.82
C VAL A 96 5.09 -20.96 -4.94
N PRO A 97 4.88 -22.26 -4.67
CA PRO A 97 5.01 -23.33 -5.67
C PRO A 97 4.06 -23.20 -6.87
#